data_AF-A0A2T4CNB6-F1
#
_entry.id   AF-A0A2T4CNB6-F1
#
_cell.length_a   1.000
_cell.length_b   1.000
_cell.length_c   1.000
_cell.angle_alpha   90.00
_cell.angle_beta   90.00
_cell.angle_gamma   90.00
#
_symmetry.space_group_name_H-M   'P 1'
#
loop_
_entity.id
_entity.type
_entity.pdbx_description
1 polymer ?
#
loop_
_entity_poly.entity_id
_entity_poly.type
_entity_poly.pdbx_seq_one_letter_code
_entity_poly.pdbx_strand_id
1 'polypeptide(L)' 'LAYIIYFKFVDPAANVPDNWLFGISPEGIGTVGMVINFIVALIVHKMTGDAPQATQDLVESIRYPRGSGAATHH' A
#
# COMPACT_ATOMS: atom_id res chain seq x y z
N LEU A 1 -9.36 -12.48 3.01
CA LEU A 1 -9.62 -13.47 1.93
C LEU A 1 -10.90 -14.28 2.17
N ALA A 2 -11.15 -14.77 3.40
CA ALA A 2 -12.37 -15.51 3.73
C ALA A 2 -13.68 -14.82 3.25
N TYR A 3 -13.76 -13.49 3.37
CA TYR A 3 -14.89 -12.69 2.91
C TYR A 3 -15.12 -12.76 1.38
N ILE A 4 -14.06 -12.65 0.57
CA ILE A 4 -14.14 -12.75 -0.90
C ILE A 4 -14.51 -14.18 -1.31
N ILE A 5 -13.94 -15.18 -0.64
CA ILE A 5 -14.18 -16.60 -0.96
C ILE A 5 -15.64 -16.96 -0.69
N TYR A 6 -16.21 -16.50 0.42
CA TYR A 6 -17.60 -16.77 0.77
C TYR A 6 -18.58 -16.19 -0.27
N PHE A 7 -18.46 -14.91 -0.61
CA PHE A 7 -19.38 -14.25 -1.57
C PHE A 7 -19.14 -14.61 -3.04
N LYS A 8 -17.93 -15.00 -3.46
CA LYS A 8 -17.69 -15.37 -4.86
C LYS A 8 -17.82 -16.86 -5.16
N PHE A 9 -17.59 -17.74 -4.19
CA PHE A 9 -17.48 -19.19 -4.46
C PHE A 9 -18.43 -20.06 -3.62
N VAL A 10 -18.86 -19.62 -2.44
CA VAL A 10 -19.74 -20.42 -1.57
C VAL A 10 -21.21 -20.06 -1.78
N ASP A 11 -21.53 -18.77 -1.78
CA ASP A 11 -22.88 -18.30 -2.08
C ASP A 11 -22.85 -17.01 -2.93
N PRO A 12 -22.77 -17.15 -4.27
CA PRO A 12 -22.77 -16.01 -5.19
C PRO A 12 -24.10 -15.25 -5.21
N ALA A 13 -25.22 -15.91 -4.88
CA ALA A 13 -26.54 -15.29 -4.86
C ALA A 13 -26.72 -14.38 -3.64
N ALA A 14 -25.98 -14.64 -2.56
CA ALA A 14 -25.92 -13.77 -1.39
C ALA A 14 -25.10 -12.49 -1.62
N ASN A 15 -24.42 -12.31 -2.76
CA ASN A 15 -23.67 -11.08 -3.11
C ASN A 15 -24.62 -9.91 -3.47
N VAL A 16 -25.52 -9.59 -2.56
CA VAL A 16 -26.45 -8.47 -2.63
C VAL A 16 -26.04 -7.39 -1.62
N PRO A 17 -26.30 -6.10 -1.89
CA PRO A 17 -25.93 -4.98 -1.02
C PRO A 17 -26.36 -5.16 0.44
N ASP A 18 -27.49 -5.83 0.68
CA ASP A 18 -28.05 -6.08 2.00
C ASP A 18 -27.18 -6.98 2.89
N ASN A 19 -26.34 -7.84 2.29
CA ASN A 19 -25.44 -8.74 3.00
C ASN A 19 -24.01 -8.20 3.10
N TRP A 20 -23.74 -7.02 2.53
CA TRP A 20 -22.41 -6.43 2.58
C TRP A 20 -22.13 -5.85 3.97
N LEU A 21 -21.04 -6.30 4.59
CA LEU A 21 -20.53 -5.73 5.83
C LEU A 21 -20.24 -4.24 5.63
N PHE A 22 -20.94 -3.39 6.38
CA PHE A 22 -20.85 -1.93 6.29
C PHE A 22 -21.13 -1.35 4.89
N GLY A 23 -21.88 -2.06 4.04
CA GLY A 23 -22.19 -1.64 2.66
C GLY A 23 -21.00 -1.72 1.69
N ILE A 24 -19.95 -2.45 2.06
CA ILE A 24 -18.73 -2.58 1.27
C ILE A 24 -18.80 -3.86 0.45
N SER A 25 -18.84 -3.71 -0.88
CA SER A 25 -18.83 -4.84 -1.82
C SER A 25 -17.62 -5.75 -1.56
N PRO A 26 -17.75 -7.06 -1.77
CA PRO A 26 -16.65 -8.02 -1.63
C PRO A 26 -15.41 -7.63 -2.45
N GLU A 27 -15.59 -7.04 -3.63
CA GLU A 27 -14.52 -6.51 -4.48
C GLU A 27 -13.85 -5.26 -3.87
N GLY A 28 -14.61 -4.46 -3.13
CA GLY A 28 -14.16 -3.24 -2.46
C GLY A 28 -13.40 -3.47 -1.16
N ILE A 29 -13.34 -4.68 -0.61
CA ILE A 29 -12.63 -4.91 0.67
C ILE A 29 -11.13 -4.57 0.61
N GLY A 30 -10.55 -4.60 -0.59
CA GLY A 30 -9.18 -4.15 -0.83
C GLY A 30 -8.98 -2.65 -0.53
N THR A 31 -9.97 -1.80 -0.82
CA THR A 31 -9.88 -0.36 -0.56
C THR A 31 -9.91 -0.08 0.95
N VAL A 32 -10.68 -0.84 1.72
CA VAL A 32 -10.68 -0.78 3.19
C VAL A 32 -9.31 -1.13 3.75
N GLY A 33 -8.72 -2.23 3.26
CA GLY A 33 -7.36 -2.62 3.65
C GLY A 33 -6.32 -1.55 3.31
N MET A 34 -6.44 -0.93 2.14
CA MET A 34 -5.57 0.19 1.74
C MET A 34 -5.74 1.41 2.65
N VAL A 35 -6.97 1.81 2.97
CA VAL A 35 -7.24 2.95 3.88
C VAL A 35 -6.66 2.68 5.26
N ILE A 36 -6.87 1.49 5.82
CA ILE A 36 -6.30 1.12 7.13
C ILE A 36 -4.78 1.12 7.07
N ASN A 37 -4.18 0.53 6.03
CA ASN A 37 -2.72 0.52 5.86
C ASN A 37 -2.16 1.95 5.78
N PHE A 38 -2.82 2.83 5.03
CA PHE A 38 -2.42 4.23 4.90
C PHE A 38 -2.50 4.97 6.23
N ILE A 39 -3.59 4.80 6.99
CA ILE A 39 -3.75 5.38 8.33
C ILE A 39 -2.63 4.91 9.25
N VAL A 40 -2.38 3.60 9.31
CA VAL A 40 -1.31 3.03 10.14
C VAL A 40 0.06 3.56 9.71
N ALA A 41 0.35 3.60 8.41
CA ALA A 41 1.61 4.12 7.89
C ALA A 41 1.81 5.60 8.25
N LEU A 42 0.78 6.43 8.14
CA LEU A 42 0.83 7.84 8.54
C LEU A 42 1.05 8.00 10.04
N ILE A 43 0.38 7.20 10.87
CA ILE A 43 0.56 7.23 12.33
C ILE A 43 2.00 6.85 12.68
N VAL A 44 2.50 5.74 12.14
CA VAL A 44 3.86 5.26 12.39
C VAL A 44 4.89 6.28 11.91
N HIS A 45 4.69 6.90 10.74
CA HIS A 45 5.56 7.96 10.24
C HIS A 45 5.56 9.18 11.17
N LYS A 46 4.39 9.63 11.65
CA LYS A 46 4.32 10.75 12.61
C LYS A 46 4.96 10.43 13.96
N MET A 47 4.95 9.17 14.39
CA MET A 47 5.56 8.73 15.64
C MET A 47 7.08 8.51 15.52
N THR A 48 7.53 8.03 14.37
CA THR A 48 8.94 7.65 14.13
C THR A 48 9.75 8.82 13.56
N GLY A 49 9.10 9.83 12.99
CA GLY A 49 9.74 10.97 12.33
C GLY A 49 10.26 10.61 10.94
N ASP A 50 11.17 11.46 10.44
CA ASP A 50 11.81 11.24 9.15
C ASP A 50 12.76 10.04 9.19
N ALA A 51 12.94 9.41 8.03
CA ALA A 51 13.90 8.31 7.90
C ALA A 51 15.31 8.76 8.31
N PRO A 52 16.16 7.90 8.90
CA PRO A 52 17.52 8.28 9.25
C PRO A 52 18.32 8.83 8.07
N GLN A 53 19.22 9.79 8.33
CA GLN A 53 20.00 10.49 7.28
C GLN A 53 20.69 9.52 6.31
N ALA A 54 21.28 8.43 6.82
CA ALA A 54 21.94 7.42 5.99
C ALA A 54 21.00 6.76 4.96
N THR A 55 19.71 6.59 5.30
CA THR A 55 18.70 6.06 4.36
C THR A 55 18.28 7.12 3.34
N GLN A 56 18.17 8.38 3.75
CA GLN A 56 17.87 9.49 2.84
C GLN A 56 19.00 9.66 1.81
N ASP A 57 20.25 9.65 2.27
CA ASP A 57 21.44 9.77 1.43
C ASP A 57 21.56 8.60 0.42
N LEU A 58 21.18 7.39 0.86
CA LEU A 58 21.12 6.21 -0.02
C LEU A 58 20.09 6.41 -1.13
N VAL A 59 18.86 6.80 -0.79
CA VAL A 59 17.80 7.07 -1.78
C VAL A 59 18.20 8.20 -2.72
N GLU A 60 18.82 9.26 -2.20
CA GLU A 60 19.30 10.39 -3.01
C GLU A 60 20.40 9.97 -3.99
N SER A 61 21.33 9.10 -3.57
CA SER A 61 22.35 8.55 -4.46
C SER A 61 21.80 7.67 -5.58
N ILE A 62 20.67 7.00 -5.36
CA ILE A 62 19.96 6.23 -6.40
C ILE A 62 19.21 7.18 -7.33
N ARG A 63 18.56 8.21 -6.77
CA ARG A 63 17.75 9.19 -7.52
C ARG A 63 18.60 10.08 -8.42
N TYR A 64 19.75 10.52 -7.92
CA TYR A 64 20.76 11.28 -8.63
C TYR A 64 22.05 10.47 -8.59
N PRO A 65 22.26 9.54 -9.54
CA PRO A 65 23.49 8.77 -9.57
C PRO A 65 24.68 9.73 -9.66
N ARG A 66 25.43 9.84 -8.56
CA ARG A 66 26.69 10.58 -8.48
C ARG A 66 27.71 9.84 -9.38
N GLY A 67 27.64 10.07 -10.68
CA GLY A 67 28.52 9.40 -11.65
C GLY A 67 28.02 9.29 -13.08
N SER A 68 26.73 9.50 -13.40
CA SER A 68 26.26 9.34 -14.79
C SER A 68 26.63 10.50 -15.74
N GLY A 69 27.51 11.41 -15.31
CA GLY A 69 28.11 12.47 -16.14
C GLY A 69 29.62 12.31 -16.36
N ALA A 70 30.27 11.33 -15.74
CA ALA A 70 31.69 11.06 -15.94
C ALA A 70 31.88 9.72 -16.66
N ALA A 71 31.36 9.62 -17.88
CA ALA A 71 32.01 8.77 -18.86
C ALA A 71 33.37 9.43 -19.15
N THR A 72 34.37 9.08 -18.36
CA THR A 72 35.76 9.33 -18.72
C THR A 72 36.02 8.57 -20.01
N HIS A 73 36.01 9.29 -21.13
CA HIS A 73 36.84 8.92 -22.27
C HIS A 73 38.23 8.61 -21.71
N HIS A 74 38.71 7.38 -21.88
CA HIS A 74 40.08 6.95 -22.14
C HIS A 74 40.07 5.46 -22.47
#